data_AF-A0A961B124-F1
#
_entry.id   AF-A0A961B124-F1
#
_cell.length_a   1.000
_cell.length_b   1.000
_cell.length_c   1.000
_cell.angle_alpha   90.00
_cell.angle_beta   90.00
_cell.angle_gamma   90.00
#
_symmetry.space_group_name_H-M   'P 1'
#
loop_
_entity.id
_entity.type
_entity.pdbx_description
1 polymer ?
#
loop_
_entity_poly.entity_id
_entity_poly.type
_entity_poly.pdbx_seq_one_letter_code
_entity_poly.pdbx_strand_id
1 'polypeptide(L)'
;MKELILIRHAKSDWGDASLDDHERSLNDRGLRDAPRVGEELARRGAKPDVILTSTAVRALTTARAVAGKLDFPAGRIAAMGELYL
;
A
#
# COMPACT_ATOMS: atom_id res chain seq x y z
N MET A 1 20.12 0.65 -14.36
CA MET A 1 18.98 -0.26 -14.61
C MET A 1 17.78 0.29 -13.85
N LYS A 2 16.55 0.16 -14.37
CA LYS A 2 15.33 0.57 -13.65
C LYS A 2 14.61 -0.68 -13.17
N GLU A 3 14.07 -0.65 -11.96
CA GLU A 3 13.24 -1.71 -11.38
C GLU A 3 11.83 -1.17 -11.14
N LEU A 4 10.81 -1.99 -11.39
CA LEU A 4 9.41 -1.67 -11.12
C LEU A 4 8.79 -2.81 -10.32
N ILE A 5 8.26 -2.48 -9.13
CA ILE A 5 7.58 -3.42 -8.24
C ILE A 5 6.10 -3.06 -8.22
N LEU A 6 5.25 -3.99 -8.67
CA LEU A 6 3.80 -3.81 -8.68
C LEU A 6 3.17 -4.54 -7.49
N ILE A 7 2.46 -3.80 -6.65
CA ILE A 7 1.80 -4.31 -5.46
C ILE A 7 0.30 -3.98 -5.57
N ARG A 8 -0.55 -5.01 -5.49
CA ARG A 8 -1.98 -4.81 -5.28
C ARG A 8 -2.23 -4.47 -3.81
N HIS A 9 -3.19 -3.59 -3.53
CA HIS A 9 -3.62 -3.31 -2.15
C HIS A 9 -3.97 -4.60 -1.40
N ALA A 10 -3.72 -4.62 -0.09
CA ALA A 10 -4.06 -5.75 0.76
C ALA A 10 -5.59 -5.91 0.90
N LYS A 11 -6.03 -6.97 1.58
CA LYS A 11 -7.46 -7.31 1.67
C LYS A 11 -8.25 -6.18 2.34
N SER A 12 -9.22 -5.62 1.61
CA SER A 12 -10.11 -4.58 2.11
C SER A 12 -11.23 -5.13 2.98
N ASP A 13 -11.79 -4.26 3.81
CA ASP A 13 -13.00 -4.52 4.56
C ASP A 13 -14.26 -4.27 3.69
N TRP A 14 -15.30 -5.03 4.00
CA TRP A 14 -16.66 -4.89 3.45
C TRP A 14 -17.68 -4.70 4.58
N GLY A 15 -17.23 -4.56 5.84
CA GLY A 15 -18.08 -4.56 7.03
C GLY A 15 -19.04 -3.39 7.15
N ASP A 16 -18.82 -2.30 6.41
CA ASP A 16 -19.73 -1.17 6.35
C ASP A 16 -20.19 -0.91 4.91
N ALA A 17 -21.45 -1.25 4.64
CA ALA A 17 -22.08 -1.05 3.34
C ALA A 17 -22.44 0.41 3.04
N SER A 18 -22.29 1.31 4.03
CA SER A 18 -22.55 2.75 3.86
C SER A 18 -21.33 3.54 3.37
N LEU A 19 -20.13 2.95 3.40
CA LEU A 19 -18.91 3.58 2.92
C LEU A 19 -18.84 3.54 1.39
N ASP A 20 -18.41 4.66 0.81
CA ASP A 20 -18.00 4.70 -0.60
C ASP A 20 -16.82 3.74 -0.82
N ASP A 21 -16.71 3.15 -2.00
CA ASP A 21 -15.64 2.21 -2.31
C ASP A 21 -14.26 2.83 -2.07
N HIS A 22 -14.10 4.12 -2.39
CA HIS A 22 -12.85 4.85 -2.19
C HIS A 22 -12.39 4.90 -0.73
N GLU A 23 -13.35 4.99 0.19
CA GLU A 23 -13.12 5.09 1.65
C GLU A 23 -12.91 3.74 2.32
N ARG A 24 -13.13 2.63 1.61
CA ARG A 24 -13.00 1.28 2.18
C ARG A 24 -11.60 1.02 2.71
N SER A 25 -11.56 0.69 4.01
CA SER A 25 -10.34 0.38 4.76
C SER A 25 -9.82 -1.03 4.47
N LEU A 26 -8.67 -1.37 5.05
CA LEU A 26 -8.20 -2.75 5.13
C LEU A 26 -8.92 -3.48 6.27
N ASN A 27 -9.20 -4.77 6.08
CA ASN A 27 -9.63 -5.61 7.20
C ASN A 27 -8.42 -6.10 8.03
N ASP A 28 -8.69 -6.78 9.14
CA ASP A 28 -7.65 -7.29 10.04
C ASP A 28 -6.60 -8.14 9.34
N ARG A 29 -7.01 -8.93 8.34
CA ARG A 29 -6.07 -9.73 7.54
C ARG A 29 -5.20 -8.81 6.68
N GLY A 30 -5.80 -7.83 6.01
CA GLY A 30 -5.07 -6.86 5.20
C GLY A 30 -4.04 -6.08 6.00
N LEU A 31 -4.40 -5.64 7.22
CA LEU A 31 -3.51 -4.95 8.15
C LEU A 31 -2.32 -5.82 8.60
N ARG A 32 -2.53 -7.14 8.76
CA ARG A 32 -1.45 -8.09 9.07
C ARG A 32 -0.59 -8.44 7.85
N ASP A 33 -1.18 -8.57 6.67
CA ASP A 33 -0.49 -9.05 5.47
C ASP A 33 0.33 -7.93 4.78
N ALA A 34 -0.14 -6.68 4.79
CA ALA A 34 0.57 -5.55 4.16
C ALA A 34 2.03 -5.36 4.67
N PRO A 35 2.32 -5.33 5.98
CA PRO A 35 3.71 -5.21 6.45
C PRO A 35 4.59 -6.41 6.07
N ARG A 36 4.03 -7.62 5.95
CA ARG A 36 4.81 -8.81 5.56
C ARG A 36 5.36 -8.71 4.14
N VAL A 37 4.62 -8.05 3.24
CA VAL A 37 5.12 -7.73 1.89
C VAL A 37 6.33 -6.82 1.98
N GLY A 38 6.26 -5.77 2.80
CA GLY A 38 7.39 -4.87 3.02
C GLY A 38 8.60 -5.57 3.63
N GLU A 39 8.40 -6.47 4.59
CA GLU A 39 9.48 -7.29 5.19
C GLU A 39 10.16 -8.19 4.15
N GLU A 40 9.38 -8.81 3.26
CA GLU A 40 9.95 -9.65 2.19
C GLU A 40 10.73 -8.81 1.18
N LEU A 41 10.22 -7.63 0.81
CA LEU A 41 10.94 -6.70 -0.06
C LEU A 41 12.25 -6.22 0.58
N ALA A 42 12.23 -5.90 1.87
CA ALA A 42 13.43 -5.54 2.63
C ALA A 42 14.46 -6.68 2.63
N ARG A 43 14.03 -7.93 2.88
CA ARG A 43 14.90 -9.12 2.81
C ARG A 43 15.55 -9.30 1.45
N ARG A 44 14.86 -8.94 0.37
CA ARG A 44 15.39 -8.98 -1.01
C ARG A 44 16.26 -7.77 -1.36
N GLY A 45 16.42 -6.82 -0.45
CA GLY A 45 17.23 -5.62 -0.66
C GLY A 45 16.56 -4.54 -1.49
N ALA A 46 15.22 -4.54 -1.59
CA ALA A 46 14.48 -3.51 -2.31
C ALA A 46 14.72 -2.13 -1.67
N LYS A 47 15.08 -1.14 -2.50
CA LYS A 47 15.32 0.25 -2.10
C LYS A 47 14.63 1.19 -3.08
N PRO A 48 13.31 1.40 -2.95
CA PRO A 48 12.58 2.22 -3.91
C PRO A 48 12.97 3.70 -3.79
N ASP A 49 13.24 4.34 -4.92
CA ASP A 49 13.43 5.80 -4.98
C ASP A 49 12.09 6.55 -4.85
N VAL A 50 11.00 5.90 -5.29
CA VAL A 50 9.65 6.45 -5.34
C VAL A 50 8.63 5.35 -4.99
N ILE A 51 7.58 5.72 -4.26
CA ILE A 51 6.38 4.90 -4.05
C ILE A 51 5.18 5.69 -4.54
N LEU A 52 4.46 5.12 -5.52
CA LEU A 52 3.21 5.65 -6.06
C LEU A 52 2.06 4.73 -5.64
N THR A 53 0.90 5.29 -5.31
CA THR A 53 -0.28 4.52 -4.91
C THR A 53 -1.57 5.16 -5.37
N SER A 54 -2.64 4.38 -5.48
CA SER A 54 -4.00 4.89 -5.65
C SER A 54 -4.42 5.75 -4.46
N THR A 55 -5.29 6.74 -4.70
CA THR A 55 -5.86 7.57 -3.65
C THR A 55 -6.80 6.81 -2.70
N ALA A 56 -7.26 5.61 -3.05
CA ALA A 56 -8.15 4.81 -2.20
C ALA A 56 -7.52 4.46 -0.84
N VAL A 57 -8.32 4.50 0.23
CA VAL A 57 -7.85 4.30 1.62
C VAL A 57 -7.10 2.97 1.79
N ARG A 58 -7.65 1.88 1.26
CA ARG A 58 -6.99 0.55 1.26
C ARG A 58 -5.60 0.55 0.60
N ALA A 59 -5.44 1.26 -0.51
CA ALA A 59 -4.19 1.31 -1.26
C ALA A 59 -3.15 2.17 -0.54
N LEU A 60 -3.54 3.35 -0.05
CA LEU A 60 -2.68 4.22 0.74
C LEU A 60 -2.22 3.54 2.05
N THR A 61 -3.14 2.85 2.73
CA THR A 61 -2.82 2.11 3.97
C THR A 61 -1.84 0.97 3.69
N THR A 62 -2.03 0.23 2.59
CA THR A 62 -1.09 -0.82 2.17
C THR A 62 0.30 -0.23 1.88
N ALA A 63 0.36 0.86 1.09
CA ALA A 63 1.61 1.51 0.72
C ALA A 63 2.38 2.02 1.95
N ARG A 64 1.69 2.63 2.93
CA ARG A 64 2.31 3.08 4.19
C ARG A 64 2.88 1.91 4.99
N ALA A 65 2.15 0.80 5.10
CA ALA A 65 2.62 -0.38 5.81
C ALA A 65 3.86 -1.01 5.16
N VAL A 66 3.90 -1.07 3.83
CA VAL A 66 5.07 -1.53 3.07
C VAL A 66 6.25 -0.57 3.22
N ALA A 67 6.02 0.73 3.03
CA ALA A 67 7.03 1.78 3.14
C ALA A 67 7.71 1.79 4.51
N GLY A 68 6.94 1.60 5.58
CA GLY A 68 7.48 1.55 6.95
C GLY A 68 8.44 0.38 7.19
N LYS A 69 8.40 -0.68 6.39
CA LYS A 69 9.35 -1.81 6.48
C LYS A 69 10.58 -1.66 5.59
N LEU A 70 10.52 -0.72 4.65
CA LEU A 70 11.61 -0.35 3.75
C LEU A 70 12.35 0.92 4.23
N ASP A 71 12.02 1.41 5.43
CA ASP A 71 12.46 2.71 5.96
C ASP A 71 12.21 3.88 4.98
N PHE A 72 11.19 3.75 4.14
CA PHE A 72 10.83 4.77 3.17
C PHE A 72 9.95 5.84 3.84
N PRO A 73 10.29 7.14 3.76
CA PRO A 73 9.54 8.19 4.44
C PRO A 73 8.10 8.28 3.94
N ALA A 74 7.12 8.17 4.85
CA ALA A 74 5.70 8.20 4.48
C ALA A 74 5.29 9.50 3.75
N GLY A 75 5.94 10.63 4.06
CA GLY A 75 5.71 11.91 3.38
C GLY A 75 6.23 11.97 1.93
N ARG A 76 6.99 10.97 1.47
CA ARG A 76 7.44 10.84 0.08
C ARG A 76 6.56 9.90 -0.75
N ILE A 77 5.53 9.30 -0.17
CA ILE A 77 4.55 8.49 -0.90
C ILE A 77 3.64 9.44 -1.67
N ALA A 78 3.55 9.27 -2.99
CA ALA A 78 2.64 10.06 -3.82
C ALA A 78 1.38 9.27 -4.13
N ALA A 79 0.22 9.85 -3.82
CA ALA A 79 -1.09 9.32 -4.18
C ALA A 79 -1.54 9.91 -5.52
N MET A 80 -2.03 9.08 -6.43
CA MET A 80 -2.42 9.45 -7.78
C MET A 80 -3.84 8.96 -8.06
N GLY A 81 -4.72 9.85 -8.52
CA GLY A 81 -6.11 9.52 -8.81
C GLY A 81 -6.25 8.57 -10.00
N GLU A 82 -5.32 8.66 -10.95
CA GLU A 82 -5.23 7.84 -12.17
C GLU A 82 -4.92 6.36 -11.87
N LEU A 83 -4.51 6.04 -10.64
CA LEU A 83 -4.27 4.67 -10.17
C LEU A 83 -5.50 4.07 -9.47
N TYR A 84 -6.61 4.82 -9.32
CA TYR A 84 -7.90 4.29 -8.89
C TYR A 84 -8.69 3.80 -10.11
N LEU A 85 -9.12 2.53 -10.07
CA LEU A 85 -9.85 1.83 -11.14
C LEU A 85 -11.20 1.35 -10.63
#